data_AF-A0A972USD7-F1
#
_entry.id   AF-A0A972USD7-F1
#
_cell.length_a   1.000
_cell.length_b   1.000
_cell.length_c   1.000
_cell.angle_alpha   90.00
_cell.angle_beta   90.00
_cell.angle_gamma   90.00
#
_symmetry.space_group_name_H-M   'P 1'
#
loop_
_entity.id
_entity.type
_entity.pdbx_description
1 polymer ?
#
loop_
_entity_poly.entity_id
_entity_poly.type
_entity_poly.pdbx_seq_one_letter_code
_entity_poly.pdbx_strand_id
1 'polypeptide(L)'
;MSKQSTAFRLSLYISIAIVSVLLIVIIIVYRNSFNLINGNIEKSSVSMSSPIITEIRDKVISSEEIAKNTARQLPYFSKNGDVELLVKSLISNYQFIQAIHIDLDENVFPGKIINYSVYRRNNKIEYFESFEKIAICEEEMLHAEPIMTLDSSGWTEPFICEMEGEPVSMFCVPVRVEISGKILSVGYVSVELSLSFLNNLIQNIKVGNNGFSFLISKEGTYLTHPEEEWILSRNIKNLSDSVYRGDRNILIDALESNSSGSFIAYPRLLDYKKSRVYFTHIVENNWMLIFVLPYSEIYSELWILLFKLVLISLAGIIAIFFLVSYISKRLMNPLAQIASEIHEFSSAGRLKISKNEVEILEKSYSLIQAWYNRFKIEQEKSRLSNKQIKTELEQASEIIDNIIPTRMPDFPGKEDLEIYSAFKPANVIGGDFYDYFLIDNNHLLITIGDVSGKGISAAMFVGVAHTLLRSNVSGMISKNIVKELNNELFKKNRNQYFLTLFVGVLDLSTGLLNYCNAAHTTSLIIKSNGDIDELTGTHGLPLGLYANRDYEGSVIKLSANDVLFIYTDGVTETVDTDGGRYGEKRLKKLLMGLKDNSLLEIVNNLEDNLKIFKGAEKQIDDYSMVAIKYMPK
;
A
#
# COMPACT_ATOMS: atom_id res chain seq x y z
N MET A 1 -16.46 0.91 24.67
CA MET A 1 -15.42 0.68 23.62
C MET A 1 -14.75 -0.70 23.68
N SER A 2 -14.89 -1.50 24.74
CA SER A 2 -14.22 -2.83 24.87
C SER A 2 -14.70 -3.93 23.90
N LYS A 3 -15.84 -3.73 23.23
CA LYS A 3 -16.43 -4.67 22.26
C LYS A 3 -16.03 -4.43 20.79
N GLN A 4 -15.27 -3.38 20.50
CA GLN A 4 -14.79 -3.08 19.14
C GLN A 4 -13.42 -3.72 18.88
N SER A 5 -13.19 -4.07 17.62
CA SER A 5 -11.91 -4.61 17.13
C SER A 5 -10.72 -3.75 17.57
N THR A 6 -9.59 -4.38 17.89
CA THR A 6 -8.34 -3.68 18.21
C THR A 6 -7.83 -2.89 17.02
N ALA A 7 -8.06 -3.38 15.79
CA ALA A 7 -7.83 -2.63 14.56
C ALA A 7 -8.58 -1.30 14.53
N PHE A 8 -9.87 -1.35 14.86
CA PHE A 8 -10.71 -0.16 14.88
C PHE A 8 -10.25 0.83 15.95
N ARG A 9 -9.90 0.34 17.15
CA ARG A 9 -9.38 1.19 18.23
C ARG A 9 -8.04 1.83 17.85
N LEU A 10 -7.12 1.06 17.29
CA LEU A 10 -5.83 1.57 16.82
C LEU A 10 -6.01 2.62 15.71
N SER A 11 -6.87 2.32 14.73
CA SER A 11 -7.24 3.26 13.66
C SER A 11 -7.83 4.55 14.23
N LEU A 12 -8.70 4.45 15.23
CA LEU A 12 -9.30 5.60 15.88
C LEU A 12 -8.26 6.42 16.65
N TYR A 13 -7.38 5.81 17.44
CA TYR A 13 -6.33 6.52 18.18
C TYR A 13 -5.33 7.20 17.25
N ILE A 14 -4.89 6.52 16.18
CA ILE A 14 -4.02 7.09 15.16
C ILE A 14 -4.73 8.26 14.47
N SER A 15 -6.01 8.11 14.12
CA SER A 15 -6.80 9.18 13.51
C SER A 15 -6.93 10.38 14.45
N ILE A 16 -7.19 10.17 15.74
CA ILE A 16 -7.27 11.24 16.74
C ILE A 16 -5.92 11.97 16.86
N ALA A 17 -4.81 11.23 16.97
CA ALA A 17 -3.48 11.83 17.06
C ALA A 17 -3.14 12.67 15.83
N ILE A 18 -3.46 12.18 14.63
CA ILE A 18 -3.27 12.90 13.37
C ILE A 18 -4.14 14.16 13.31
N VAL A 19 -5.41 14.05 13.71
CA VAL A 19 -6.32 15.20 13.80
C VAL A 19 -5.75 16.27 14.74
N SER A 20 -5.20 15.89 15.89
CA SER A 20 -4.56 16.83 16.82
C SER A 20 -3.35 17.53 16.19
N VAL A 21 -2.47 16.79 15.50
CA VAL A 21 -1.31 17.38 14.81
C VAL A 21 -1.75 18.34 13.70
N LEU A 22 -2.74 17.94 12.89
CA LEU A 22 -3.26 18.78 11.82
C LEU A 22 -3.92 20.06 12.35
N LEU A 23 -4.67 19.98 13.45
CA LEU A 23 -5.22 21.16 14.13
C LEU A 23 -4.13 22.12 14.59
N ILE A 24 -3.04 21.61 15.18
CA ILE A 24 -1.90 22.44 15.60
C ILE A 24 -1.27 23.14 14.39
N VAL A 25 -1.05 22.40 13.29
CA VAL A 25 -0.50 22.98 12.05
C VAL A 25 -1.41 24.07 11.49
N ILE A 26 -2.72 23.83 11.42
CA ILE A 26 -3.71 24.83 10.94
C ILE A 26 -3.68 26.08 11.83
N ILE A 27 -3.61 25.92 13.16
CA ILE A 27 -3.53 27.05 14.10
C ILE A 27 -2.24 27.86 13.88
N ILE A 28 -1.10 27.20 13.68
CA ILE A 28 0.19 27.87 13.42
C ILE A 28 0.13 28.62 12.09
N VAL A 29 -0.36 28.00 11.03
CA VAL A 29 -0.49 28.61 9.70
C VAL A 29 -1.45 29.80 9.74
N TYR A 30 -2.59 29.66 10.42
CA TYR A 30 -3.53 30.76 10.63
C TYR A 30 -2.85 31.94 11.32
N ARG A 31 -2.17 31.70 12.45
CA ARG A 31 -1.53 32.76 13.23
C ARG A 31 -0.43 33.46 12.43
N ASN A 32 0.40 32.71 11.73
CA ASN A 32 1.46 33.28 10.88
C ASN A 32 0.88 34.09 9.71
N SER A 33 -0.12 33.55 9.02
CA SER A 33 -0.76 34.23 7.88
C SER A 33 -1.51 35.48 8.31
N PHE A 34 -2.20 35.43 9.44
CA PHE A 34 -2.87 36.58 10.04
C PHE A 34 -1.89 37.70 10.40
N ASN A 35 -0.74 37.35 10.99
CA ASN A 35 0.31 38.32 11.31
C ASN A 35 0.96 38.91 10.06
N LEU A 36 1.23 38.09 9.04
CA LEU A 36 1.78 38.54 7.75
C LEU A 36 0.82 39.50 7.05
N ILE A 37 -0.47 39.15 6.99
CA ILE A 37 -1.51 39.99 6.40
C ILE A 37 -1.56 41.33 7.15
N ASN A 38 -1.65 41.34 8.48
CA ASN A 38 -1.65 42.58 9.25
C ASN A 38 -0.41 43.46 9.00
N GLY A 39 0.78 42.86 8.91
CA GLY A 39 2.00 43.61 8.60
C GLY A 39 2.08 44.13 7.16
N ASN A 40 1.47 43.44 6.20
CA ASN A 40 1.48 43.83 4.80
C ASN A 40 0.37 44.81 4.43
N ILE A 41 -0.80 44.78 5.09
CA ILE A 41 -1.89 45.70 4.72
C ILE A 41 -1.46 47.16 4.99
N GLU A 42 -0.74 47.44 6.07
CA GLU A 42 -0.26 48.79 6.36
C GLU A 42 0.72 49.32 5.30
N LYS A 43 1.60 48.44 4.77
CA LYS A 43 2.45 48.79 3.64
C LYS A 43 1.68 48.93 2.33
N SER A 44 0.68 48.07 2.13
CA SER A 44 -0.16 48.08 0.93
C SER A 44 -1.07 49.30 0.89
N SER A 45 -1.58 49.75 2.03
CA SER A 45 -2.41 50.96 2.10
C SER A 45 -1.63 52.21 1.76
N VAL A 46 -0.35 52.32 2.19
CA VAL A 46 0.57 53.38 1.74
C VAL A 46 0.80 53.32 0.22
N SER A 47 0.97 52.12 -0.33
CA SER A 47 1.13 51.94 -1.78
C SER A 47 -0.14 52.28 -2.56
N MET A 48 -1.32 52.00 -2.01
CA MET A 48 -2.61 52.31 -2.63
C MET A 48 -2.96 53.80 -2.53
N SER A 49 -2.54 54.48 -1.47
CA SER A 49 -2.83 55.90 -1.27
C SER A 49 -1.93 56.81 -2.08
N SER A 50 -0.69 56.40 -2.38
CA SER A 50 0.29 57.27 -3.05
C SER A 50 -0.21 57.87 -4.38
N PRO A 51 -0.80 57.10 -5.33
CA PRO A 51 -1.28 57.68 -6.59
C PRO A 51 -2.39 58.71 -6.38
N ILE A 52 -3.32 58.42 -5.45
CA ILE A 52 -4.46 59.31 -5.14
C ILE A 52 -3.96 60.61 -4.50
N ILE A 53 -3.07 60.48 -3.51
CA ILE A 53 -2.47 61.63 -2.84
C ILE A 53 -1.74 62.50 -3.87
N THR A 54 -0.95 61.90 -4.75
CA THR A 54 -0.26 62.65 -5.81
C THR A 54 -1.26 63.39 -6.69
N GLU A 55 -2.32 62.72 -7.15
CA GLU A 55 -3.29 63.35 -8.05
C GLU A 55 -4.06 64.50 -7.39
N ILE A 56 -4.44 64.37 -6.12
CA ILE A 56 -5.08 65.45 -5.36
C ILE A 56 -4.09 66.60 -5.11
N ARG A 57 -2.87 66.28 -4.67
CA ARG A 57 -1.80 67.28 -4.45
C ARG A 57 -1.54 68.08 -5.72
N ASP A 58 -1.48 67.42 -6.87
CA ASP A 58 -1.29 68.10 -8.15
C ASP A 58 -2.39 69.13 -8.42
N LYS A 59 -3.66 68.84 -8.09
CA LYS A 59 -4.78 69.79 -8.27
C LYS A 59 -4.72 70.93 -7.26
N VAL A 60 -4.44 70.63 -5.99
CA VAL A 60 -4.28 71.63 -4.93
C VAL A 60 -3.13 72.59 -5.26
N ILE A 61 -1.92 72.05 -5.54
CA ILE A 61 -0.75 72.85 -5.91
C ILE A 61 -1.03 73.66 -7.18
N SER A 62 -1.64 73.06 -8.20
CA SER A 62 -1.97 73.77 -9.44
C SER A 62 -2.91 74.94 -9.18
N SER A 63 -3.94 74.78 -8.35
CA SER A 63 -4.82 75.90 -7.96
C SER A 63 -4.06 77.02 -7.25
N GLU A 64 -3.16 76.67 -6.32
CA GLU A 64 -2.31 77.68 -5.65
C GLU A 64 -1.40 78.42 -6.62
N GLU A 65 -0.75 77.69 -7.54
CA GLU A 65 0.14 78.27 -8.53
C GLU A 65 -0.63 79.16 -9.51
N ILE A 66 -1.83 78.75 -9.92
CA ILE A 66 -2.70 79.56 -10.79
C ILE A 66 -3.09 80.86 -10.09
N ALA A 67 -3.48 80.81 -8.82
CA ALA A 67 -3.78 82.02 -8.03
C ALA A 67 -2.55 82.93 -7.91
N LYS A 68 -1.40 82.38 -7.49
CA LYS A 68 -0.14 83.12 -7.30
C LYS A 68 0.36 83.73 -8.61
N ASN A 69 0.31 82.99 -9.71
CA ASN A 69 0.75 83.47 -11.02
C ASN A 69 -0.21 84.53 -11.56
N THR A 70 -1.52 84.34 -11.39
CA THR A 70 -2.53 85.34 -11.78
C THR A 70 -2.33 86.64 -11.01
N ALA A 71 -2.14 86.57 -9.69
CA ALA A 71 -1.86 87.75 -8.86
C ALA A 71 -0.60 88.52 -9.31
N ARG A 72 0.47 87.82 -9.73
CA ARG A 72 1.70 88.45 -10.25
C ARG A 72 1.52 89.07 -11.63
N GLN A 73 0.72 88.45 -12.50
CA GLN A 73 0.53 88.89 -13.88
C GLN A 73 -0.56 89.97 -14.00
N LEU A 74 -1.46 90.05 -13.02
CA LEU A 74 -2.62 90.95 -13.04
C LEU A 74 -2.27 92.41 -13.33
N PRO A 75 -1.22 93.04 -12.75
CA PRO A 75 -0.88 94.44 -13.07
C PRO A 75 -0.57 94.67 -14.56
N TYR A 76 0.00 93.66 -15.24
CA TYR A 76 0.30 93.74 -16.67
C TYR A 76 -0.97 93.63 -17.51
N PHE A 77 -1.80 92.61 -17.27
CA PHE A 77 -3.05 92.38 -18.02
C PHE A 77 -4.08 93.47 -17.77
N SER A 78 -4.17 93.99 -16.54
CA SER A 78 -5.04 95.12 -16.17
C SER A 78 -4.67 96.40 -16.93
N LYS A 79 -3.37 96.65 -17.16
CA LYS A 79 -2.92 97.82 -17.94
C LYS A 79 -3.33 97.74 -19.42
N ASN A 80 -3.41 96.54 -19.98
CA ASN A 80 -3.73 96.31 -21.39
C ASN A 80 -5.22 96.04 -21.65
N GLY A 81 -6.04 95.86 -20.61
CA GLY A 81 -7.46 95.53 -20.73
C GLY A 81 -7.73 94.06 -21.07
N ASP A 82 -6.77 93.17 -20.82
CA ASP A 82 -6.81 91.76 -21.23
C ASP A 82 -7.15 90.79 -20.08
N VAL A 83 -7.72 91.29 -18.97
CA VAL A 83 -7.99 90.49 -17.77
C VAL A 83 -9.02 89.38 -18.06
N GLU A 84 -10.08 89.70 -18.80
CA GLU A 84 -11.09 88.71 -19.24
C GLU A 84 -10.44 87.53 -19.97
N LEU A 85 -9.54 87.82 -20.92
CA LEU A 85 -8.85 86.80 -21.72
C LEU A 85 -7.99 85.88 -20.85
N LEU A 86 -7.27 86.46 -19.88
CA LEU A 86 -6.45 85.71 -18.93
C LEU A 86 -7.30 84.75 -18.12
N VAL A 87 -8.33 85.24 -17.44
CA VAL A 87 -9.13 84.42 -16.51
C VAL A 87 -9.97 83.39 -17.27
N LYS A 88 -10.56 83.74 -18.43
CA LYS A 88 -11.28 82.78 -19.30
C LYS A 88 -10.39 81.67 -19.83
N SER A 89 -9.15 81.97 -20.20
CA SER A 89 -8.17 80.98 -20.67
C SER A 89 -7.80 80.00 -19.55
N LEU A 90 -7.53 80.50 -18.34
CA LEU A 90 -7.21 79.68 -17.18
C LEU A 90 -8.36 78.73 -16.84
N ILE A 91 -9.59 79.25 -16.65
CA ILE A 91 -10.72 78.39 -16.33
C ILE A 91 -11.06 77.43 -17.50
N SER A 92 -10.76 77.75 -18.75
CA SER A 92 -10.99 76.81 -19.86
C SER A 92 -9.98 75.64 -19.86
N ASN A 93 -8.73 75.91 -19.49
CA ASN A 93 -7.64 74.92 -19.51
C ASN A 93 -7.65 74.00 -18.28
N TYR A 94 -8.17 74.48 -17.13
CA TYR A 94 -8.12 73.76 -15.86
C TYR A 94 -9.52 73.38 -15.38
N GLN A 95 -10.01 72.20 -15.79
CA GLN A 95 -11.38 71.71 -15.49
C GLN A 95 -11.72 71.58 -14.00
N PHE A 96 -10.72 71.52 -13.13
CA PHE A 96 -10.91 71.43 -11.67
C PHE A 96 -11.15 72.79 -11.00
N ILE A 97 -10.90 73.91 -11.70
CA ILE A 97 -11.11 75.27 -11.16
C ILE A 97 -12.55 75.67 -11.38
N GLN A 98 -13.33 75.84 -10.32
CA GLN A 98 -14.74 76.21 -10.38
C GLN A 98 -14.93 77.70 -10.72
N ALA A 99 -14.13 78.56 -10.10
CA ALA A 99 -14.16 80.00 -10.31
C ALA A 99 -12.79 80.67 -10.05
N ILE A 100 -12.61 81.86 -10.59
CA ILE A 100 -11.48 82.76 -10.31
C ILE A 100 -12.06 84.16 -10.08
N HIS A 101 -11.80 84.73 -8.90
CA HIS A 101 -12.22 86.09 -8.56
C HIS A 101 -11.00 86.97 -8.31
N ILE A 102 -11.17 88.24 -8.67
CA ILE A 102 -10.15 89.27 -8.56
C ILE A 102 -10.83 90.48 -7.96
N ASP A 103 -10.41 90.84 -6.75
CA ASP A 103 -10.91 91.98 -6.00
C ASP A 103 -9.79 92.98 -5.75
N LEU A 104 -9.84 94.12 -6.42
CA LEU A 104 -8.87 95.21 -6.27
C LEU A 104 -9.42 96.29 -5.33
N ASP A 105 -8.51 96.99 -4.64
CA ASP A 105 -8.87 98.11 -3.77
C ASP A 105 -9.21 99.34 -4.61
N GLU A 106 -10.45 99.83 -4.46
CA GLU A 106 -10.96 101.05 -5.10
C GLU A 106 -10.10 102.28 -4.79
N ASN A 107 -9.54 102.36 -3.57
CA ASN A 107 -8.71 103.48 -3.14
C ASN A 107 -7.40 103.56 -3.93
N VAL A 108 -6.94 102.44 -4.50
CA VAL A 108 -5.71 102.36 -5.28
C VAL A 108 -5.97 102.55 -6.78
N PHE A 109 -7.13 102.13 -7.28
CA PHE A 109 -7.50 102.20 -8.70
C PHE A 109 -8.83 102.93 -8.94
N PRO A 110 -8.94 104.23 -8.60
CA PRO A 110 -10.19 104.97 -8.72
C PRO A 110 -10.67 105.08 -10.17
N GLY A 111 -11.94 104.79 -10.41
CA GLY A 111 -12.58 104.87 -11.74
C GLY A 111 -12.19 103.77 -12.72
N LYS A 112 -11.58 102.68 -12.25
CA LYS A 112 -11.31 101.47 -13.03
C LYS A 112 -12.20 100.31 -12.58
N ILE A 113 -12.31 99.28 -13.42
CA ILE A 113 -12.92 98.01 -13.02
C ILE A 113 -12.01 97.36 -11.97
N ILE A 114 -12.59 97.10 -10.79
CA ILE A 114 -11.89 96.58 -9.62
C ILE A 114 -12.31 95.18 -9.24
N ASN A 115 -13.44 94.68 -9.74
CA ASN A 115 -13.90 93.32 -9.50
C ASN A 115 -14.01 92.58 -10.84
N TYR A 116 -13.34 91.44 -10.96
CA TYR A 116 -13.44 90.54 -12.11
C TYR A 116 -13.70 89.13 -11.59
N SER A 117 -14.67 88.46 -12.17
CA SER A 117 -15.02 87.10 -11.77
C SER A 117 -15.34 86.24 -12.99
N VAL A 118 -14.81 85.03 -13.01
CA VAL A 118 -15.15 84.01 -14.00
C VAL A 118 -15.46 82.72 -13.26
N TYR A 119 -16.58 82.09 -13.60
CA TYR A 119 -17.03 80.86 -12.91
C TYR A 119 -17.74 79.92 -13.86
N ARG A 120 -17.91 78.66 -13.45
CA ARG A 120 -18.69 77.68 -14.21
C ARG A 120 -20.09 77.53 -13.66
N ARG A 121 -21.09 77.67 -14.51
CA ARG A 121 -22.48 77.36 -14.17
C ARG A 121 -23.08 76.48 -15.25
N ASN A 122 -23.62 75.32 -14.88
CA ASN A 122 -24.20 74.34 -15.81
C ASN A 122 -23.27 74.02 -17.01
N ASN A 123 -21.98 73.75 -16.75
CA ASN A 123 -20.94 73.51 -17.76
C ASN A 123 -20.66 74.66 -18.74
N LYS A 124 -21.13 75.88 -18.46
CA LYS A 124 -20.79 77.08 -19.23
C LYS A 124 -19.90 77.99 -18.40
N ILE A 125 -18.97 78.67 -19.06
CA ILE A 125 -18.11 79.68 -18.45
C ILE A 125 -18.83 81.02 -18.55
N GLU A 126 -19.12 81.62 -17.41
CA GLU A 126 -19.71 82.95 -17.28
C GLU A 126 -18.65 83.91 -16.74
N TYR A 127 -18.71 85.17 -17.18
CA TYR A 127 -17.77 86.22 -16.80
C TYR A 127 -18.52 87.47 -16.41
N PHE A 128 -18.05 88.11 -15.34
CA PHE A 128 -18.61 89.31 -14.76
C PHE A 128 -17.50 90.29 -14.38
N GLU A 129 -17.76 91.58 -14.57
CA GLU A 129 -16.85 92.66 -14.17
C GLU A 129 -17.63 93.85 -13.60
N SER A 130 -17.05 94.53 -12.62
CA SER A 130 -17.70 95.64 -11.91
C SER A 130 -16.71 96.71 -11.44
N PHE A 131 -17.21 97.95 -11.37
CA PHE A 131 -16.54 99.11 -10.77
C PHE A 131 -16.71 99.17 -9.25
N GLU A 132 -17.64 98.41 -8.71
CA GLU A 132 -17.86 98.25 -7.26
C GLU A 132 -17.49 96.84 -6.83
N LYS A 133 -17.05 96.69 -5.58
CA LYS A 133 -16.77 95.38 -5.00
C LYS A 133 -18.11 94.65 -4.79
N ILE A 134 -18.30 93.55 -5.51
CA ILE A 134 -19.50 92.72 -5.41
C ILE A 134 -19.05 91.34 -4.99
N ALA A 135 -19.46 90.94 -3.78
CA ALA A 135 -19.35 89.54 -3.39
C ALA A 135 -20.40 88.76 -4.21
N ILE A 136 -19.94 87.79 -5.00
CA ILE A 136 -20.84 86.94 -5.79
C ILE A 136 -21.65 86.04 -4.85
N CYS A 137 -21.08 85.66 -3.71
CA CYS A 137 -21.76 84.97 -2.64
C CYS A 137 -21.36 85.52 -1.26
N GLU A 138 -22.30 85.53 -0.31
CA GLU A 138 -22.01 86.00 1.06
C GLU A 138 -21.00 85.08 1.76
N GLU A 139 -21.05 83.78 1.46
CA GLU A 139 -20.15 82.75 1.99
C GLU A 139 -18.71 82.96 1.54
N GLU A 140 -18.49 83.36 0.28
CA GLU A 140 -17.15 83.60 -0.28
C GLU A 140 -16.41 84.65 0.56
N MET A 141 -17.08 85.78 0.83
CA MET A 141 -16.51 86.86 1.61
C MET A 141 -16.31 86.47 3.09
N LEU A 142 -17.28 85.77 3.69
CA LEU A 142 -17.20 85.29 5.07
C LEU A 142 -15.96 84.40 5.30
N HIS A 143 -15.67 83.52 4.34
CA HIS A 143 -14.55 82.58 4.43
C HIS A 143 -13.21 83.20 4.00
N ALA A 144 -13.21 84.19 3.10
CA ALA A 144 -12.00 84.86 2.64
C ALA A 144 -11.48 85.96 3.59
N GLU A 145 -12.38 86.66 4.29
CA GLU A 145 -12.05 87.83 5.11
C GLU A 145 -10.94 87.56 6.17
N PRO A 146 -10.93 86.42 6.89
CA PRO A 146 -9.84 86.13 7.84
C PRO A 146 -8.46 86.03 7.19
N ILE A 147 -8.39 85.59 5.93
CA ILE A 147 -7.14 85.46 5.18
C ILE A 147 -6.71 86.83 4.65
N MET A 148 -7.67 87.58 4.10
CA MET A 148 -7.47 88.90 3.53
C MET A 148 -7.05 89.94 4.59
N THR A 149 -7.56 89.84 5.81
CA THR A 149 -7.19 90.74 6.92
C THR A 149 -5.76 90.52 7.42
N LEU A 150 -5.19 89.32 7.21
CA LEU A 150 -3.83 88.96 7.61
C LEU A 150 -2.75 89.28 6.55
N ASP A 151 -3.12 89.82 5.37
CA ASP A 151 -2.25 89.99 4.20
C ASP A 151 -1.42 88.74 3.85
N SER A 152 -2.08 87.58 3.98
CA SER A 152 -1.47 86.26 3.79
C SER A 152 -2.13 85.50 2.65
N SER A 153 -1.47 84.46 2.15
CA SER A 153 -2.08 83.51 1.21
C SER A 153 -2.51 82.25 1.96
N GLY A 154 -3.69 81.71 1.64
CA GLY A 154 -4.19 80.51 2.31
C GLY A 154 -5.43 79.93 1.68
N TRP A 155 -5.73 78.69 2.06
CA TRP A 155 -6.98 78.01 1.73
C TRP A 155 -8.08 78.41 2.70
N THR A 156 -9.29 78.61 2.21
CA THR A 156 -10.48 78.77 3.02
C THR A 156 -11.00 77.40 3.48
N GLU A 157 -11.76 77.41 4.57
CA GLU A 157 -12.70 76.30 4.78
C GLU A 157 -13.67 76.21 3.60
N PRO A 158 -14.13 75.01 3.24
CA PRO A 158 -14.95 74.84 2.07
C PRO A 158 -16.40 75.23 2.32
N PHE A 159 -17.04 75.75 1.28
CA PHE A 159 -18.38 76.32 1.32
C PHE A 159 -19.12 76.03 0.01
N ILE A 160 -20.40 76.39 -0.04
CA ILE A 160 -21.21 76.36 -1.25
C ILE A 160 -21.65 77.79 -1.52
N CYS A 161 -21.36 78.30 -2.72
CA CYS A 161 -21.90 79.57 -3.19
C CYS A 161 -23.30 79.32 -3.78
N GLU A 162 -24.34 79.97 -3.25
CA GLU A 162 -25.74 79.77 -3.70
C GLU A 162 -25.93 80.02 -5.19
N MET A 163 -25.16 80.93 -5.80
CA MET A 163 -25.25 81.25 -7.23
C MET A 163 -24.64 80.17 -8.13
N GLU A 164 -23.65 79.45 -7.64
CA GLU A 164 -22.91 78.44 -8.39
C GLU A 164 -23.44 77.03 -8.13
N GLY A 165 -23.91 76.76 -6.91
CA GLY A 165 -24.47 75.47 -6.49
C GLY A 165 -23.44 74.34 -6.36
N GLU A 166 -22.15 74.67 -6.42
CA GLU A 166 -21.05 73.71 -6.35
C GLU A 166 -20.27 73.86 -5.03
N PRO A 167 -19.94 72.75 -4.34
CA PRO A 167 -19.06 72.78 -3.19
C PRO A 167 -17.62 73.09 -3.62
N VAL A 168 -17.02 74.10 -3.01
CA VAL A 168 -15.69 74.60 -3.36
C VAL A 168 -14.81 74.81 -2.13
N SER A 169 -13.50 74.80 -2.34
CA SER A 169 -12.53 75.41 -1.43
C SER A 169 -11.71 76.42 -2.20
N MET A 170 -11.51 77.60 -1.61
CA MET A 170 -10.93 78.74 -2.29
C MET A 170 -9.52 79.01 -1.77
N PHE A 171 -8.58 79.30 -2.67
CA PHE A 171 -7.25 79.75 -2.30
C PHE A 171 -7.07 81.23 -2.61
N CYS A 172 -6.82 82.03 -1.57
CA CYS A 172 -6.70 83.48 -1.66
C CYS A 172 -5.22 83.91 -1.68
N VAL A 173 -4.87 84.88 -2.52
CA VAL A 173 -3.51 85.44 -2.61
C VAL A 173 -3.57 86.96 -2.77
N PRO A 174 -2.80 87.74 -1.97
CA PRO A 174 -2.76 89.19 -2.13
C PRO A 174 -2.08 89.61 -3.44
N VAL A 175 -2.66 90.58 -4.12
CA VAL A 175 -2.07 91.27 -5.27
C VAL A 175 -1.16 92.36 -4.74
N ARG A 176 0.13 92.28 -5.08
CA ARG A 176 1.12 93.25 -4.60
C ARG A 176 1.68 94.07 -5.76
N VAL A 177 1.68 95.39 -5.60
CA VAL A 177 2.22 96.35 -6.57
C VAL A 177 3.22 97.26 -5.89
N GLU A 178 4.30 97.58 -6.60
CA GLU A 178 5.29 98.55 -6.13
C GLU A 178 4.85 99.96 -6.52
N ILE A 179 4.59 100.80 -5.51
CA ILE A 179 4.23 102.21 -5.68
C ILE A 179 5.26 103.03 -4.90
N SER A 180 6.03 103.87 -5.60
CA SER A 180 7.03 104.77 -5.00
C SER A 180 8.07 104.05 -4.11
N GLY A 181 8.50 102.84 -4.50
CA GLY A 181 9.52 102.06 -3.78
C GLY A 181 9.00 101.26 -2.57
N LYS A 182 7.67 101.24 -2.34
CA LYS A 182 7.02 100.39 -1.33
C LYS A 182 6.11 99.37 -2.01
N ILE A 183 6.18 98.13 -1.55
CA ILE A 183 5.26 97.06 -1.97
C ILE A 183 3.99 97.19 -1.14
N LEU A 184 2.87 97.46 -1.80
CA LEU A 184 1.55 97.57 -1.19
C LEU A 184 0.66 96.43 -1.68
N SER A 185 -0.17 95.90 -0.79
CA SER A 185 -1.26 94.98 -1.14
C SER A 185 -2.41 95.82 -1.67
N VAL A 186 -2.85 95.54 -2.90
CA VAL A 186 -3.82 96.37 -3.64
C VAL A 186 -5.06 95.59 -4.05
N GLY A 187 -5.25 94.40 -3.48
CA GLY A 187 -6.33 93.50 -3.81
C GLY A 187 -5.98 92.03 -3.56
N TYR A 188 -6.85 91.14 -4.01
CA TYR A 188 -6.71 89.69 -3.92
C TYR A 188 -7.10 89.01 -5.22
N VAL A 189 -6.43 87.90 -5.49
CA VAL A 189 -6.92 86.89 -6.43
C VAL A 189 -7.30 85.67 -5.62
N SER A 190 -8.50 85.15 -5.88
CA SER A 190 -8.97 83.89 -5.36
C SER A 190 -9.22 82.90 -6.50
N VAL A 191 -8.90 81.63 -6.24
CA VAL A 191 -9.17 80.51 -7.16
C VAL A 191 -9.92 79.45 -6.41
N GLU A 192 -11.09 79.08 -6.91
CA GLU A 192 -11.94 78.06 -6.31
C GLU A 192 -11.68 76.68 -6.93
N LEU A 193 -11.40 75.70 -6.09
CA LEU A 193 -11.23 74.29 -6.46
C LEU A 193 -12.56 73.56 -6.28
N SER A 194 -13.06 72.95 -7.36
CA SER A 194 -14.29 72.14 -7.33
C SER A 194 -14.11 70.88 -6.49
N LEU A 195 -14.87 70.77 -5.40
CA LEU A 195 -14.90 69.56 -4.59
C LEU A 195 -15.66 68.42 -5.28
N SER A 196 -16.64 68.74 -6.13
CA SER A 196 -17.32 67.76 -7.00
C SER A 196 -16.35 67.10 -7.99
N PHE A 197 -15.43 67.88 -8.57
CA PHE A 197 -14.35 67.34 -9.41
C PHE A 197 -13.46 66.39 -8.61
N LEU A 198 -13.02 66.79 -7.42
CA LEU A 198 -12.22 65.94 -6.54
C LEU A 198 -12.97 64.69 -6.08
N ASN A 199 -14.27 64.80 -5.81
CA ASN A 199 -15.10 63.66 -5.42
C ASN A 199 -15.12 62.63 -6.55
N ASN A 200 -15.40 63.05 -7.78
CA ASN A 200 -15.38 62.17 -8.95
C ASN A 200 -14.00 61.53 -9.17
N LEU A 201 -12.93 62.30 -9.02
CA LEU A 201 -11.56 61.80 -9.11
C LEU A 201 -11.30 60.67 -8.09
N ILE A 202 -11.70 60.86 -6.83
CA ILE A 202 -11.51 59.89 -5.76
C ILE A 202 -12.42 58.67 -5.92
N GLN A 203 -13.70 58.86 -6.25
CA GLN A 203 -14.65 57.75 -6.40
C GLN A 203 -14.35 56.85 -7.60
N ASN A 204 -13.68 57.38 -8.63
CA ASN A 204 -13.22 56.58 -9.77
C ASN A 204 -12.08 55.60 -9.42
N ILE A 205 -11.42 55.81 -8.29
CA ILE A 205 -10.30 54.96 -7.85
C ILE A 205 -10.85 53.84 -6.97
N LYS A 206 -10.70 52.60 -7.45
CA LYS A 206 -11.21 51.43 -6.73
C LYS A 206 -10.41 51.15 -5.45
N VAL A 207 -11.09 51.22 -4.32
CA VAL A 207 -10.56 50.83 -3.00
C VAL A 207 -11.08 49.44 -2.64
N GLY A 208 -10.40 48.40 -3.13
CA GLY A 208 -10.93 47.04 -3.03
C GLY A 208 -12.19 46.84 -3.88
N ASN A 209 -13.07 45.92 -3.50
CA ASN A 209 -14.31 45.65 -4.24
C ASN A 209 -15.50 46.45 -3.70
N ASN A 210 -15.66 46.52 -2.37
CA ASN A 210 -16.71 47.29 -1.71
C ASN A 210 -16.16 48.41 -0.81
N GLY A 211 -14.84 48.57 -0.71
CA GLY A 211 -14.27 49.68 0.01
C GLY A 211 -14.45 51.00 -0.72
N PHE A 212 -14.19 52.10 -0.02
CA PHE A 212 -14.35 53.46 -0.55
C PHE A 212 -13.36 54.41 0.12
N SER A 213 -13.17 55.59 -0.47
CA SER A 213 -12.33 56.64 0.07
C SER A 213 -13.01 58.01 -0.01
N PHE A 214 -12.55 58.91 0.85
CA PHE A 214 -13.07 60.26 0.95
C PHE A 214 -12.08 61.21 1.62
N LEU A 215 -12.27 62.52 1.40
CA LEU A 215 -11.49 63.60 2.00
C LEU A 215 -12.30 64.30 3.09
N ILE A 216 -11.60 64.74 4.13
CA ILE A 216 -12.13 65.61 5.17
C ILE A 216 -11.23 66.83 5.38
N SER A 217 -11.81 67.96 5.79
CA SER A 217 -11.05 69.14 6.22
C SER A 217 -10.35 68.88 7.55
N LYS A 218 -9.48 69.82 7.96
CA LYS A 218 -8.79 69.79 9.26
C LYS A 218 -9.79 69.79 10.44
N GLU A 219 -10.95 70.40 10.24
CA GLU A 219 -12.04 70.54 11.19
C GLU A 219 -12.90 69.26 11.24
N GLY A 220 -12.73 68.38 10.26
CA GLY A 220 -13.43 67.09 10.14
C GLY A 220 -14.66 67.12 9.23
N THR A 221 -14.88 68.20 8.48
CA THR A 221 -16.00 68.32 7.55
C THR A 221 -15.74 67.46 6.31
N TYR A 222 -16.76 66.74 5.81
CA TYR A 222 -16.60 65.95 4.59
C TYR A 222 -16.45 66.84 3.36
N LEU A 223 -15.37 66.64 2.60
CA LEU A 223 -15.09 67.37 1.35
C LEU A 223 -15.50 66.57 0.13
N THR A 224 -15.28 65.27 0.20
CA THR A 224 -15.72 64.30 -0.79
C THR A 224 -16.35 63.14 -0.03
N HIS A 225 -17.25 62.38 -0.64
CA HIS A 225 -17.84 61.19 -0.05
C HIS A 225 -18.66 60.42 -1.12
N PRO A 226 -18.78 59.07 -1.03
CA PRO A 226 -19.67 58.31 -1.90
C PRO A 226 -21.15 58.73 -1.81
N GLU A 227 -21.57 59.20 -0.63
CA GLU A 227 -22.89 59.82 -0.40
C GLU A 227 -22.73 61.34 -0.51
N GLU A 228 -23.06 61.91 -1.67
CA GLU A 228 -22.86 63.33 -1.96
C GLU A 228 -23.59 64.25 -0.97
N GLU A 229 -24.74 63.82 -0.44
CA GLU A 229 -25.49 64.56 0.58
C GLU A 229 -24.68 64.84 1.86
N TRP A 230 -23.58 64.13 2.10
CA TRP A 230 -22.74 64.30 3.30
C TRP A 230 -21.68 65.38 3.14
N ILE A 231 -21.36 65.75 1.89
CA ILE A 231 -20.36 66.77 1.56
C ILE A 231 -20.83 68.09 2.16
N LEU A 232 -19.97 68.70 3.00
CA LEU A 232 -20.21 69.93 3.79
C LEU A 232 -21.36 69.91 4.81
N SER A 233 -22.31 68.97 4.71
CA SER A 233 -23.45 68.88 5.64
C SER A 233 -23.14 68.11 6.93
N ARG A 234 -22.08 67.29 6.93
CA ARG A 234 -21.71 66.44 8.07
C ARG A 234 -20.26 66.65 8.49
N ASN A 235 -20.01 66.35 9.76
CA ASN A 235 -18.67 66.34 10.32
C ASN A 235 -18.38 64.94 10.90
N ILE A 236 -17.22 64.38 10.54
CA ILE A 236 -16.80 63.04 10.95
C ILE A 236 -16.72 62.90 12.47
N LYS A 237 -16.42 64.00 13.18
CA LYS A 237 -16.39 64.03 14.64
C LYS A 237 -17.77 63.73 15.22
N ASN A 238 -18.87 64.00 14.52
CA ASN A 238 -20.23 63.84 15.02
C ASN A 238 -20.90 62.50 14.64
N LEU A 239 -20.14 61.55 14.07
CA LEU A 239 -20.68 60.22 13.75
C LEU A 239 -21.12 59.46 15.00
N SER A 240 -22.14 58.59 14.84
CA SER A 240 -22.73 57.82 15.92
C SER A 240 -21.74 56.82 16.54
N ASP A 241 -21.89 56.55 17.84
CA ASP A 241 -21.05 55.58 18.57
C ASP A 241 -21.08 54.17 17.97
N SER A 242 -22.14 53.83 17.22
CA SER A 242 -22.24 52.57 16.47
C SER A 242 -21.16 52.38 15.40
N VAL A 243 -20.59 53.47 14.87
CA VAL A 243 -19.52 53.43 13.85
C VAL A 243 -18.16 53.19 14.50
N TYR A 244 -17.89 53.78 15.66
CA TYR A 244 -16.58 53.72 16.32
C TYR A 244 -16.47 52.60 17.36
N ARG A 245 -17.58 52.14 17.95
CA ARG A 245 -17.64 51.16 19.04
C ARG A 245 -16.58 51.37 20.14
N GLY A 246 -16.34 52.63 20.52
CA GLY A 246 -15.47 53.01 21.62
C GLY A 246 -14.09 53.57 21.25
N ASP A 247 -13.69 53.58 19.97
CA ASP A 247 -12.34 53.97 19.53
C ASP A 247 -12.29 55.32 18.78
N ARG A 248 -13.08 56.30 19.24
CA ARG A 248 -13.24 57.62 18.58
C ARG A 248 -11.98 58.50 18.71
N ASN A 249 -11.20 58.30 19.76
CA ASN A 249 -10.06 59.17 20.09
C ASN A 249 -8.96 59.11 19.02
N ILE A 250 -8.73 57.94 18.40
CA ILE A 250 -7.65 57.77 17.40
C ILE A 250 -7.83 58.72 16.21
N LEU A 251 -9.06 58.91 15.74
CA LEU A 251 -9.33 59.82 14.62
C LEU A 251 -9.20 61.30 15.04
N ILE A 252 -9.60 61.63 16.27
CA ILE A 252 -9.47 62.98 16.80
C ILE A 252 -7.99 63.33 16.95
N ASP A 253 -7.20 62.44 17.56
CA ASP A 253 -5.76 62.57 17.70
C ASP A 253 -5.06 62.66 16.33
N ALA A 254 -5.55 61.93 15.33
CA ALA A 254 -5.05 62.01 13.96
C ALA A 254 -5.26 63.38 13.33
N LEU A 255 -6.45 63.98 13.51
CA LEU A 255 -6.75 65.32 13.01
C LEU A 255 -5.85 66.40 13.62
N GLU A 256 -5.34 66.18 14.84
CA GLU A 256 -4.46 67.11 15.55
C GLU A 256 -2.97 66.88 15.29
N SER A 257 -2.55 65.64 15.00
CA SER A 257 -1.14 65.23 14.98
C SER A 257 -0.47 65.16 13.59
N ASN A 258 -1.18 65.46 12.50
CA ASN A 258 -0.68 65.32 11.11
C ASN A 258 -0.02 63.95 10.84
N SER A 259 -0.47 62.90 11.55
CA SER A 259 0.09 61.56 11.48
C SER A 259 -0.75 60.68 10.56
N SER A 260 -0.11 59.73 9.88
CA SER A 260 -0.82 58.66 9.18
C SER A 260 -1.02 57.47 10.11
N GLY A 261 -2.14 56.76 9.98
CA GLY A 261 -2.42 55.62 10.82
C GLY A 261 -3.60 54.77 10.36
N SER A 262 -4.03 53.88 11.24
CA SER A 262 -5.19 53.04 10.98
C SER A 262 -5.95 52.68 12.25
N PHE A 263 -7.26 52.48 12.10
CA PHE A 263 -8.14 52.04 13.19
C PHE A 263 -9.25 51.13 12.65
N ILE A 264 -10.11 50.63 13.54
CA ILE A 264 -11.24 49.77 13.18
C ILE A 264 -12.52 50.58 13.27
N ALA A 265 -13.36 50.50 12.24
CA ALA A 265 -14.68 51.13 12.21
C ALA A 265 -15.75 50.19 11.66
N TYR A 266 -17.01 50.59 11.83
CA TYR A 266 -18.19 49.87 11.38
C TYR A 266 -19.07 50.83 10.57
N PRO A 267 -18.65 51.18 9.33
CA PRO A 267 -19.32 52.20 8.54
C PRO A 267 -20.72 51.75 8.10
N ARG A 268 -21.67 52.71 8.09
CA ARG A 268 -23.06 52.47 7.69
C ARG A 268 -23.18 51.97 6.24
N LEU A 269 -22.37 52.51 5.33
CA LEU A 269 -22.31 52.10 3.93
C LEU A 269 -21.99 50.61 3.71
N LEU A 270 -21.37 49.97 4.71
CA LEU A 270 -21.04 48.54 4.69
C LEU A 270 -21.90 47.74 5.68
N ASP A 271 -23.11 48.21 5.96
CA ASP A 271 -24.05 47.59 6.91
C ASP A 271 -23.44 47.37 8.30
N TYR A 272 -22.60 48.31 8.76
CA TYR A 272 -21.87 48.19 10.03
C TYR A 272 -21.00 46.91 10.13
N LYS A 273 -20.51 46.39 8.99
CA LYS A 273 -19.51 45.30 8.97
C LYS A 273 -18.15 45.83 9.41
N LYS A 274 -17.42 44.99 10.14
CA LYS A 274 -16.07 45.32 10.65
C LYS A 274 -15.16 45.70 9.48
N SER A 275 -14.62 46.90 9.54
CA SER A 275 -13.80 47.48 8.48
C SER A 275 -12.55 48.10 9.08
N ARG A 276 -11.48 48.11 8.30
CA ARG A 276 -10.22 48.76 8.64
C ARG A 276 -10.19 50.11 7.94
N VAL A 277 -9.95 51.16 8.70
CA VAL A 277 -9.85 52.52 8.19
C VAL A 277 -8.38 52.92 8.20
N TYR A 278 -7.91 53.46 7.08
CA TYR A 278 -6.57 54.03 6.93
C TYR A 278 -6.70 55.52 6.65
N PHE A 279 -5.83 56.33 7.23
CA PHE A 279 -5.85 57.76 7.04
C PHE A 279 -4.45 58.34 6.84
N THR A 280 -4.37 59.42 6.07
CA THR A 280 -3.13 60.12 5.71
C THR A 280 -3.43 61.57 5.34
N HIS A 281 -2.46 62.46 5.47
CA HIS A 281 -2.65 63.90 5.28
C HIS A 281 -2.08 64.40 3.95
N ILE A 282 -2.78 65.37 3.37
CA ILE A 282 -2.33 66.22 2.28
C ILE A 282 -1.64 67.42 2.92
N VAL A 283 -0.33 67.53 2.70
CA VAL A 283 0.54 68.47 3.44
C VAL A 283 0.21 69.93 3.13
N GLU A 284 -0.21 70.22 1.90
CA GLU A 284 -0.45 71.58 1.39
C GLU A 284 -1.60 72.30 2.10
N ASN A 285 -2.69 71.59 2.40
CA ASN A 285 -3.91 72.17 2.97
C ASN A 285 -4.42 71.46 4.23
N ASN A 286 -3.64 70.52 4.78
CA ASN A 286 -3.96 69.69 5.95
C ASN A 286 -5.25 68.87 5.82
N TRP A 287 -5.76 68.64 4.60
CA TRP A 287 -6.87 67.72 4.41
C TRP A 287 -6.43 66.29 4.70
N MET A 288 -7.35 65.47 5.19
CA MET A 288 -7.09 64.07 5.48
C MET A 288 -7.82 63.18 4.48
N LEU A 289 -7.07 62.32 3.80
CA LEU A 289 -7.59 61.28 2.93
C LEU A 289 -7.81 60.00 3.73
N ILE A 290 -9.04 59.48 3.70
CA ILE A 290 -9.46 58.31 4.43
C ILE A 290 -9.85 57.20 3.46
N PHE A 291 -9.37 55.99 3.73
CA PHE A 291 -9.70 54.76 3.03
C PHE A 291 -10.40 53.80 3.97
N VAL A 292 -11.48 53.18 3.49
CA VAL A 292 -12.27 52.23 4.27
C VAL A 292 -12.31 50.90 3.54
N LEU A 293 -11.74 49.86 4.16
CA LEU A 293 -11.65 48.51 3.59
C LEU A 293 -12.35 47.47 4.49
N PRO A 294 -13.31 46.68 3.98
CA PRO A 294 -13.99 45.65 4.77
C PRO A 294 -13.03 44.52 5.20
N TYR A 295 -13.13 44.04 6.45
CA TYR A 295 -12.33 42.89 6.92
C TYR A 295 -12.58 41.62 6.08
N SER A 296 -13.80 41.44 5.57
CA SER A 296 -14.12 40.29 4.72
C SER A 296 -13.30 40.23 3.45
N GLU A 297 -12.91 41.37 2.89
CA GLU A 297 -12.08 41.44 1.69
C GLU A 297 -10.60 41.24 2.02
N ILE A 298 -10.13 41.95 3.05
CA ILE A 298 -8.75 41.86 3.56
C ILE A 298 -8.35 40.41 3.86
N TYR A 299 -9.26 39.63 4.45
CA TYR A 299 -9.00 38.25 4.88
C TYR A 299 -9.62 37.19 3.96
N SER A 300 -10.17 37.57 2.80
CA SER A 300 -10.80 36.63 1.88
C SER A 300 -9.84 35.52 1.43
N GLU A 301 -8.61 35.87 1.09
CA GLU A 301 -7.57 34.91 0.71
C GLU A 301 -7.18 33.98 1.87
N LEU A 302 -7.14 34.50 3.10
CA LEU A 302 -6.89 33.69 4.30
C LEU A 302 -7.98 32.62 4.48
N TRP A 303 -9.25 33.00 4.33
CA TRP A 303 -10.37 32.07 4.43
C TRP A 303 -10.33 30.99 3.35
N ILE A 304 -10.00 31.35 2.10
CA ILE A 304 -9.84 30.39 1.01
C ILE A 304 -8.69 29.42 1.29
N LEU A 305 -7.55 29.91 1.78
CA LEU A 305 -6.41 29.09 2.18
C LEU A 305 -6.78 28.11 3.30
N LEU A 306 -7.43 28.60 4.35
CA LEU A 306 -7.91 27.77 5.47
C LEU A 306 -8.88 26.70 4.99
N PHE A 307 -9.84 27.04 4.14
CA PHE A 307 -10.80 26.10 3.59
C PHE A 307 -10.10 24.97 2.80
N LYS A 308 -9.14 25.32 1.93
CA LYS A 308 -8.33 24.35 1.19
C LYS A 308 -7.54 23.43 2.13
N LEU A 309 -6.92 23.98 3.18
CA LEU A 309 -6.17 23.20 4.18
C LEU A 309 -7.06 22.22 4.94
N VAL A 310 -8.25 22.63 5.35
CA VAL A 310 -9.23 21.77 6.03
C VAL A 310 -9.68 20.64 5.10
N LEU A 311 -9.95 20.93 3.82
CA LEU A 311 -10.39 19.93 2.85
C LEU A 311 -9.31 18.87 2.58
N ILE A 312 -8.06 19.30 2.37
CA ILE A 312 -6.91 18.39 2.20
C ILE A 312 -6.69 17.56 3.47
N SER A 313 -6.79 18.16 4.65
CA SER A 313 -6.65 17.48 5.93
C SER A 313 -7.72 16.40 6.12
N LEU A 314 -8.99 16.71 5.81
CA LEU A 314 -10.10 15.77 5.89
C LEU A 314 -9.90 14.59 4.93
N ALA A 315 -9.50 14.86 3.68
CA ALA A 315 -9.21 13.83 2.70
C ALA A 315 -8.05 12.92 3.15
N GLY A 316 -6.99 13.50 3.74
CA GLY A 316 -5.87 12.76 4.31
C GLY A 316 -6.28 11.85 5.47
N ILE A 317 -7.12 12.34 6.40
CA ILE A 317 -7.64 11.54 7.53
C ILE A 317 -8.47 10.35 7.00
N ILE A 318 -9.35 10.58 6.03
CA ILE A 318 -10.16 9.52 5.42
C ILE A 318 -9.27 8.48 4.74
N ALA A 319 -8.29 8.91 3.95
CA ALA A 319 -7.36 8.01 3.27
C ALA A 319 -6.56 7.15 4.26
N ILE A 320 -6.04 7.74 5.34
CA ILE A 320 -5.31 7.02 6.38
C ILE A 320 -6.22 6.04 7.13
N PHE A 321 -7.45 6.42 7.45
CA PHE A 321 -8.43 5.54 8.08
C PHE A 321 -8.70 4.28 7.23
N PHE A 322 -8.90 4.46 5.92
CA PHE A 322 -9.07 3.34 5.00
C PHE A 322 -7.80 2.50 4.84
N LEU A 323 -6.63 3.13 4.76
CA LEU A 323 -5.34 2.44 4.66
C LEU A 323 -5.08 1.56 5.89
N VAL A 324 -5.24 2.10 7.10
CA VAL A 324 -5.05 1.36 8.36
C VAL A 324 -6.07 0.24 8.48
N SER A 325 -7.33 0.51 8.14
CA SER A 325 -8.39 -0.52 8.13
C SER A 325 -8.10 -1.65 7.13
N TYR A 326 -7.57 -1.32 5.95
CA TYR A 326 -7.18 -2.29 4.92
C TYR A 326 -6.02 -3.16 5.37
N ILE A 327 -4.93 -2.56 5.86
CA ILE A 327 -3.75 -3.28 6.37
C ILE A 327 -4.17 -4.22 7.50
N SER A 328 -4.99 -3.73 8.44
CA SER A 328 -5.39 -4.56 9.57
C SER A 328 -6.25 -5.76 9.14
N LYS A 329 -7.23 -5.59 8.25
CA LYS A 329 -8.00 -6.72 7.71
C LYS A 329 -7.10 -7.73 6.98
N ARG A 330 -6.14 -7.25 6.20
CA ARG A 330 -5.20 -8.11 5.45
C ARG A 330 -4.33 -8.96 6.36
N LEU A 331 -3.93 -8.43 7.53
CA LEU A 331 -3.12 -9.17 8.51
C LEU A 331 -3.96 -10.10 9.40
N MET A 332 -5.18 -9.70 9.78
CA MET A 332 -5.99 -10.44 10.77
C MET A 332 -6.80 -11.61 10.19
N ASN A 333 -7.31 -11.48 8.97
CA ASN A 333 -8.15 -12.52 8.36
C ASN A 333 -7.44 -13.88 8.22
N PRO A 334 -6.16 -13.96 7.75
CA PRO A 334 -5.45 -15.23 7.65
C PRO A 334 -5.24 -15.91 9.01
N LEU A 335 -4.91 -15.12 10.04
CA LEU A 335 -4.72 -15.62 11.40
C LEU A 335 -6.01 -16.20 11.98
N ALA A 336 -7.16 -15.56 11.72
CA ALA A 336 -8.46 -16.04 12.16
C ALA A 336 -8.88 -17.35 11.49
N GLN A 337 -8.55 -17.53 10.19
CA GLN A 337 -8.83 -18.78 9.47
C GLN A 337 -7.99 -19.94 10.00
N ILE A 338 -6.68 -19.74 10.15
CA ILE A 338 -5.77 -20.76 10.73
C ILE A 338 -6.23 -21.17 12.13
N ALA A 339 -6.62 -20.19 12.96
CA ALA A 339 -7.17 -20.45 14.28
C ALA A 339 -8.43 -21.33 14.25
N SER A 340 -9.33 -21.08 13.30
CA SER A 340 -10.58 -21.83 13.16
C SER A 340 -10.37 -23.27 12.65
N GLU A 341 -9.44 -23.48 11.72
CA GLU A 341 -9.12 -24.82 11.20
C GLU A 341 -8.45 -25.69 12.28
N ILE A 342 -7.55 -25.12 13.07
CA ILE A 342 -6.90 -25.82 14.20
C ILE A 342 -7.93 -26.16 15.30
N HIS A 343 -8.93 -25.32 15.48
CA HIS A 343 -10.03 -25.60 16.39
C HIS A 343 -10.88 -26.78 15.90
N GLU A 344 -11.21 -26.84 14.61
CA GLU A 344 -11.96 -27.96 14.02
C GLU A 344 -11.22 -29.30 14.20
N PHE A 345 -9.89 -29.28 14.07
CA PHE A 345 -9.04 -30.44 14.30
C PHE A 345 -8.88 -30.86 15.77
N SER A 346 -9.05 -29.94 16.74
CA SER A 346 -8.69 -30.20 18.15
C SER A 346 -9.83 -30.69 19.03
N SER A 347 -11.04 -30.93 18.50
CA SER A 347 -12.20 -31.50 19.21
C SER A 347 -12.68 -30.75 20.48
N ALA A 348 -12.09 -29.60 20.80
CA ALA A 348 -12.37 -28.84 22.02
C ALA A 348 -13.26 -27.62 21.72
N GLY A 349 -14.57 -27.86 21.61
CA GLY A 349 -15.67 -26.91 21.89
C GLY A 349 -15.64 -25.51 21.26
N ARG A 350 -16.65 -25.20 20.42
CA ARG A 350 -16.85 -23.92 19.71
C ARG A 350 -16.38 -22.68 20.50
N LEU A 351 -15.26 -22.10 20.08
CA LEU A 351 -14.87 -20.76 20.48
C LEU A 351 -16.00 -19.78 20.13
N LYS A 352 -16.54 -19.08 21.14
CA LYS A 352 -17.25 -17.83 20.91
C LYS A 352 -16.25 -16.87 20.26
N ILE A 353 -16.43 -16.62 18.96
CA ILE A 353 -15.59 -15.69 18.20
C ILE A 353 -15.73 -14.31 18.84
N SER A 354 -14.73 -13.95 19.63
CA SER A 354 -14.61 -12.60 20.18
C SER A 354 -14.32 -11.65 19.03
N LYS A 355 -14.90 -10.44 19.06
CA LYS A 355 -14.53 -9.37 18.12
C LYS A 355 -13.14 -8.81 18.40
N ASN A 356 -12.51 -9.22 19.51
CA ASN A 356 -11.19 -8.78 19.91
C ASN A 356 -10.13 -9.74 19.36
N GLU A 357 -9.33 -9.24 18.44
CA GLU A 357 -8.40 -10.05 17.68
C GLU A 357 -7.14 -10.43 18.48
N VAL A 358 -6.83 -9.67 19.55
CA VAL A 358 -5.77 -10.05 20.51
C VAL A 358 -6.18 -11.31 21.29
N GLU A 359 -7.46 -11.39 21.67
CA GLU A 359 -8.00 -12.57 22.37
C GLU A 359 -8.04 -13.80 21.46
N ILE A 360 -8.30 -13.61 20.15
CA ILE A 360 -8.20 -14.68 19.16
C ILE A 360 -6.75 -15.17 19.07
N LEU A 361 -5.77 -14.26 18.99
CA LEU A 361 -4.36 -14.64 18.85
C LEU A 361 -3.84 -15.43 20.07
N GLU A 362 -4.17 -14.99 21.28
CA GLU A 362 -3.78 -15.65 22.52
C GLU A 362 -4.33 -17.08 22.62
N LYS A 363 -5.62 -17.26 22.28
CA LYS A 363 -6.26 -18.58 22.24
C LYS A 363 -5.70 -19.46 21.13
N SER A 364 -5.40 -18.88 19.97
CA SER A 364 -4.83 -19.62 18.84
C SER A 364 -3.42 -20.13 19.15
N TYR A 365 -2.60 -19.31 19.82
CA TYR A 365 -1.25 -19.68 20.22
C TYR A 365 -1.23 -20.86 21.18
N SER A 366 -2.09 -20.86 22.21
CA SER A 366 -2.19 -21.97 23.15
C SER A 366 -2.67 -23.27 22.49
N LEU A 367 -3.61 -23.18 21.52
CA LEU A 367 -4.06 -24.32 20.73
C LEU A 367 -2.96 -24.90 19.84
N ILE A 368 -2.19 -24.05 19.14
CA ILE A 368 -1.06 -24.46 18.30
C ILE A 368 0.00 -25.19 19.12
N GLN A 369 0.35 -24.66 20.30
CA GLN A 369 1.33 -25.29 21.19
C GLN A 369 0.86 -26.68 21.65
N ALA A 370 -0.40 -26.80 22.05
CA ALA A 370 -0.96 -28.08 22.48
C ALA A 370 -0.98 -29.11 21.34
N TRP A 371 -1.34 -28.69 20.12
CA TRP A 371 -1.32 -29.54 18.93
C TRP A 371 0.10 -30.01 18.58
N TYR A 372 1.07 -29.09 18.54
CA TYR A 372 2.46 -29.42 18.20
C TYR A 372 3.07 -30.45 19.16
N ASN A 373 2.82 -30.28 20.46
CA ASN A 373 3.29 -31.23 21.48
C ASN A 373 2.67 -32.62 21.29
N ARG A 374 1.36 -32.68 20.97
CA ARG A 374 0.68 -33.95 20.69
C ARG A 374 1.26 -34.63 19.46
N PHE A 375 1.40 -33.88 18.37
CA PHE A 375 1.95 -34.39 17.11
C PHE A 375 3.36 -34.97 17.30
N LYS A 376 4.23 -34.27 18.04
CA LYS A 376 5.57 -34.75 18.35
C LYS A 376 5.57 -36.09 19.09
N ILE A 377 4.71 -36.24 20.10
CA ILE A 377 4.58 -37.48 20.88
C ILE A 377 4.09 -38.63 20.00
N GLU A 378 3.12 -38.38 19.12
CA GLU A 378 2.60 -39.40 18.20
C GLU A 378 3.67 -39.87 17.20
N GLN A 379 4.46 -38.94 16.67
CA GLN A 379 5.56 -39.28 15.76
C GLN A 379 6.64 -40.13 16.45
N GLU A 380 7.03 -39.77 17.67
CA GLU A 380 8.01 -40.54 18.45
C GLU A 380 7.48 -41.96 18.77
N LYS A 381 6.20 -42.08 19.14
CA LYS A 381 5.56 -43.38 19.35
C LYS A 381 5.56 -44.24 18.09
N SER A 382 5.18 -43.68 16.95
CA SER A 382 5.20 -44.40 15.66
C SER A 382 6.60 -44.88 15.30
N ARG A 383 7.63 -44.03 15.50
CA ARG A 383 9.02 -44.40 15.24
C ARG A 383 9.50 -45.55 16.12
N LEU A 384 9.16 -45.53 17.41
CA LEU A 384 9.51 -46.61 18.34
C LEU A 384 8.80 -47.92 17.98
N SER A 385 7.51 -47.85 17.65
CA SER A 385 6.73 -49.02 17.24
C SER A 385 7.27 -49.65 15.96
N ASN A 386 7.58 -48.85 14.93
CA ASN A 386 8.19 -49.36 13.69
C ASN A 386 9.55 -50.01 13.93
N LYS A 387 10.36 -49.45 14.85
CA LYS A 387 11.65 -50.05 15.23
C LYS A 387 11.45 -51.39 15.93
N GLN A 388 10.48 -51.51 16.83
CA GLN A 388 10.13 -52.76 17.51
C GLN A 388 9.68 -53.83 16.52
N ILE A 389 8.74 -53.51 15.62
CA ILE A 389 8.26 -54.43 14.58
C ILE A 389 9.41 -54.94 13.71
N LYS A 390 10.34 -54.05 13.33
CA LYS A 390 11.51 -54.45 12.54
C LYS A 390 12.41 -55.45 13.29
N THR A 391 12.66 -55.21 14.58
CA THR A 391 13.46 -56.13 15.41
C THR A 391 12.76 -57.49 15.59
N GLU A 392 11.45 -57.51 15.78
CA GLU A 392 10.68 -58.76 15.86
C GLU A 392 10.72 -59.54 14.54
N LEU A 393 10.66 -58.84 13.39
CA LEU A 393 10.81 -59.46 12.07
C LEU A 393 12.20 -60.05 11.85
N GLU A 394 13.26 -59.35 12.27
CA GLU A 394 14.64 -59.85 12.18
C GLU A 394 14.82 -61.12 13.01
N GLN A 395 14.25 -61.18 14.22
CA GLN A 395 14.24 -62.39 15.06
C GLN A 395 13.46 -63.54 14.42
N ALA A 396 12.32 -63.27 13.79
CA ALA A 396 11.54 -64.29 13.09
C ALA A 396 12.29 -64.85 11.87
N SER A 397 13.04 -64.01 11.15
CA SER A 397 13.89 -64.46 10.04
C SER A 397 14.97 -65.41 10.54
N GLU A 398 15.65 -65.07 11.64
CA GLU A 398 16.70 -65.93 12.24
C GLU A 398 16.17 -67.34 12.57
N ILE A 399 14.91 -67.46 13.01
CA ILE A 399 14.29 -68.75 13.27
C ILE A 399 14.09 -69.55 11.98
N ILE A 400 13.59 -68.93 10.90
CA ILE A 400 13.35 -69.60 9.61
C ILE A 400 14.66 -69.97 8.92
N ASP A 401 15.67 -69.10 8.98
CA ASP A 401 17.02 -69.34 8.45
C ASP A 401 17.70 -70.55 9.13
N ASN A 402 17.35 -70.84 10.40
CA ASN A 402 17.83 -72.03 11.10
C ASN A 402 17.03 -73.30 10.76
N ILE A 403 15.81 -73.17 10.22
CA ILE A 403 14.98 -74.31 9.80
C ILE A 403 15.37 -74.76 8.39
N ILE A 404 15.71 -73.83 7.51
CA ILE A 404 16.15 -74.08 6.13
C ILE A 404 17.66 -74.39 6.15
N PRO A 405 18.17 -75.32 5.30
CA PRO A 405 19.60 -75.61 5.25
C PRO A 405 20.42 -74.37 4.84
N THR A 406 21.19 -73.81 5.78
CA THR A 406 22.03 -72.61 5.55
C THR A 406 23.48 -72.94 5.22
N ARG A 407 23.89 -74.21 5.32
CA ARG A 407 25.22 -74.69 4.95
C ARG A 407 25.10 -75.87 4.01
N MET A 408 26.01 -75.93 3.03
CA MET A 408 26.19 -77.12 2.21
C MET A 408 26.35 -78.33 3.14
N PRO A 409 25.56 -79.39 2.98
CA PRO A 409 25.62 -80.54 3.83
C PRO A 409 26.94 -81.25 3.52
N ASP A 410 27.77 -81.45 4.53
CA ASP A 410 28.83 -82.43 4.42
C ASP A 410 28.15 -83.80 4.33
N PHE A 411 28.08 -84.38 3.13
CA PHE A 411 27.74 -85.79 2.93
C PHE A 411 29.05 -86.60 2.92
N PRO A 412 29.60 -86.99 4.09
CA PRO A 412 30.95 -87.51 4.17
C PRO A 412 31.00 -88.86 3.46
N GLY A 413 31.94 -89.04 2.52
CA GLY A 413 32.09 -90.28 1.74
C GLY A 413 31.20 -90.38 0.48
N LYS A 414 30.52 -89.30 0.09
CA LYS A 414 29.76 -89.19 -1.17
C LYS A 414 30.45 -88.22 -2.13
N GLU A 415 31.57 -88.65 -2.71
CA GLU A 415 32.27 -87.91 -3.80
C GLU A 415 31.45 -87.86 -5.10
N ASP A 416 30.35 -88.60 -5.14
CA ASP A 416 29.52 -88.89 -6.31
C ASP A 416 28.45 -87.80 -6.56
N LEU A 417 28.49 -86.70 -5.78
CA LEU A 417 27.45 -85.67 -5.71
C LEU A 417 28.01 -84.30 -5.30
N GLU A 418 27.66 -83.26 -6.05
CA GLU A 418 27.89 -81.86 -5.68
C GLU A 418 26.53 -81.14 -5.62
N ILE A 419 26.28 -80.34 -4.57
CA ILE A 419 25.03 -79.56 -4.43
C ILE A 419 25.39 -78.14 -4.05
N TYR A 420 24.88 -77.14 -4.77
CA TYR A 420 24.97 -75.74 -4.39
C TYR A 420 23.59 -75.09 -4.37
N SER A 421 23.33 -74.24 -3.38
CA SER A 421 22.03 -73.56 -3.24
C SER A 421 22.20 -72.11 -2.82
N ALA A 422 21.28 -71.25 -3.28
CA ALA A 422 21.22 -69.84 -2.93
C ALA A 422 19.76 -69.44 -2.66
N PHE A 423 19.56 -68.58 -1.67
CA PHE A 423 18.27 -67.99 -1.34
C PHE A 423 18.46 -66.51 -1.01
N LYS A 424 17.62 -65.67 -1.60
CA LYS A 424 17.62 -64.23 -1.34
C LYS A 424 16.18 -63.73 -1.15
N PRO A 425 15.80 -63.33 0.08
CA PRO A 425 14.49 -62.74 0.30
C PRO A 425 14.40 -61.29 -0.19
N ALA A 426 13.22 -60.88 -0.66
CA ALA A 426 12.88 -59.51 -1.03
C ALA A 426 12.62 -58.60 0.19
N ASN A 427 12.14 -59.19 1.29
CA ASN A 427 11.88 -58.52 2.57
C ASN A 427 12.77 -59.09 3.69
N VAL A 428 12.52 -58.70 4.94
CA VAL A 428 13.25 -59.23 6.11
C VAL A 428 13.07 -60.76 6.24
N ILE A 429 11.95 -61.31 5.76
CA ILE A 429 11.62 -62.73 5.80
C ILE A 429 10.95 -63.14 4.48
N GLY A 430 11.30 -64.32 3.94
CA GLY A 430 10.81 -64.81 2.65
C GLY A 430 9.84 -66.00 2.74
N GLY A 431 9.13 -66.26 1.63
CA GLY A 431 8.19 -67.35 1.41
C GLY A 431 8.76 -68.54 0.61
N ASP A 432 9.95 -68.41 0.03
CA ASP A 432 10.65 -69.53 -0.59
C ASP A 432 11.38 -70.40 0.44
N PHE A 433 11.54 -71.69 0.12
CA PHE A 433 12.51 -72.55 0.78
C PHE A 433 13.01 -73.66 -0.13
N TYR A 434 14.12 -74.26 0.27
CA TYR A 434 14.62 -75.52 -0.28
C TYR A 434 15.08 -76.43 0.85
N ASP A 435 15.14 -77.73 0.58
CA ASP A 435 15.77 -78.70 1.46
C ASP A 435 16.29 -79.87 0.62
N TYR A 436 17.32 -80.53 1.12
CA TYR A 436 17.83 -81.76 0.54
C TYR A 436 18.38 -82.64 1.67
N PHE A 437 18.06 -83.92 1.63
CA PHE A 437 18.53 -84.88 2.62
C PHE A 437 18.49 -86.29 2.08
N LEU A 438 19.35 -87.13 2.65
CA LEU A 438 19.37 -88.55 2.35
C LEU A 438 18.19 -89.23 3.08
N ILE A 439 17.29 -89.85 2.31
CA ILE A 439 16.23 -90.73 2.86
C ILE A 439 16.89 -91.98 3.43
N ASP A 440 17.88 -92.50 2.72
CA ASP A 440 18.76 -93.59 3.10
C ASP A 440 20.16 -93.38 2.47
N ASN A 441 21.04 -94.37 2.53
CA ASN A 441 22.41 -94.26 1.99
C ASN A 441 22.50 -93.96 0.49
N ASN A 442 21.43 -94.10 -0.29
CA ASN A 442 21.47 -94.08 -1.75
C ASN A 442 20.40 -93.21 -2.41
N HIS A 443 19.40 -92.75 -1.66
CA HIS A 443 18.32 -91.91 -2.17
C HIS A 443 18.39 -90.52 -1.58
N LEU A 444 18.66 -89.53 -2.42
CA LEU A 444 18.65 -88.13 -2.07
C LEU A 444 17.29 -87.52 -2.40
N LEU A 445 16.60 -87.00 -1.39
CA LEU A 445 15.43 -86.14 -1.60
C LEU A 445 15.90 -84.70 -1.82
N ILE A 446 15.30 -84.04 -2.79
CA ILE A 446 15.54 -82.65 -3.15
C ILE A 446 14.18 -81.98 -3.22
N THR A 447 14.04 -80.83 -2.57
CA THR A 447 12.83 -80.03 -2.63
C THR A 447 13.15 -78.55 -2.77
N ILE A 448 12.27 -77.85 -3.46
CA ILE A 448 12.24 -76.38 -3.49
C ILE A 448 10.79 -75.96 -3.67
N GLY A 449 10.38 -74.91 -2.97
CA GLY A 449 9.01 -74.43 -3.04
C GLY A 449 8.88 -72.97 -2.69
N ASP A 450 7.76 -72.40 -3.12
CA ASP A 450 7.39 -70.99 -2.94
C ASP A 450 5.94 -70.90 -2.44
N VAL A 451 5.77 -70.19 -1.32
CA VAL A 451 4.48 -69.96 -0.69
C VAL A 451 3.86 -68.66 -1.18
N SER A 452 2.60 -68.74 -1.60
CA SER A 452 1.81 -67.59 -2.01
C SER A 452 1.74 -66.50 -0.92
N GLY A 453 2.10 -65.26 -1.25
CA GLY A 453 2.06 -64.14 -0.33
C GLY A 453 3.46 -63.76 0.16
N LYS A 454 3.56 -62.81 1.11
CA LYS A 454 4.85 -62.24 1.54
C LYS A 454 4.87 -61.97 3.04
N GLY A 455 6.06 -61.88 3.62
CA GLY A 455 6.25 -61.55 5.04
C GLY A 455 6.00 -62.73 5.99
N ILE A 456 5.71 -62.42 7.26
CA ILE A 456 5.70 -63.42 8.36
C ILE A 456 4.77 -64.60 8.08
N SER A 457 3.58 -64.36 7.54
CA SER A 457 2.59 -65.42 7.35
C SER A 457 3.01 -66.46 6.31
N ALA A 458 3.68 -66.04 5.22
CA ALA A 458 4.23 -66.95 4.23
C ALA A 458 5.38 -67.78 4.83
N ALA A 459 6.29 -67.13 5.56
CA ALA A 459 7.40 -67.78 6.24
C ALA A 459 6.98 -68.79 7.33
N MET A 460 5.89 -68.51 8.07
CA MET A 460 5.31 -69.49 9.00
C MET A 460 4.81 -70.73 8.26
N PHE A 461 4.20 -70.56 7.08
CA PHE A 461 3.73 -71.66 6.26
C PHE A 461 4.89 -72.48 5.69
N VAL A 462 6.00 -71.83 5.31
CA VAL A 462 7.28 -72.49 4.97
C VAL A 462 7.73 -73.41 6.10
N GLY A 463 7.80 -72.90 7.34
CA GLY A 463 8.21 -73.70 8.49
C GLY A 463 7.30 -74.92 8.72
N VAL A 464 5.99 -74.77 8.52
CA VAL A 464 5.04 -75.90 8.62
C VAL A 464 5.25 -76.90 7.48
N ALA A 465 5.38 -76.45 6.24
CA ALA A 465 5.56 -77.30 5.07
C ALA A 465 6.87 -78.08 5.13
N HIS A 466 7.98 -77.41 5.46
CA HIS A 466 9.28 -78.04 5.66
C HIS A 466 9.23 -79.11 6.77
N THR A 467 8.63 -78.78 7.92
CA THR A 467 8.51 -79.74 9.05
C THR A 467 7.70 -80.97 8.65
N LEU A 468 6.56 -80.78 7.98
CA LEU A 468 5.69 -81.87 7.52
C LEU A 468 6.37 -82.72 6.45
N LEU A 469 7.14 -82.10 5.54
CA LEU A 469 7.91 -82.82 4.55
C LEU A 469 8.93 -83.73 5.24
N ARG A 470 9.74 -83.21 6.17
CA ARG A 470 10.72 -84.04 6.90
C ARG A 470 10.08 -85.12 7.77
N SER A 471 8.89 -84.90 8.34
CA SER A 471 8.23 -85.90 9.18
C SER A 471 7.52 -87.01 8.40
N ASN A 472 7.11 -86.75 7.16
CA ASN A 472 6.21 -87.64 6.42
C ASN A 472 6.91 -88.43 5.29
N VAL A 473 8.19 -88.16 5.02
CA VAL A 473 8.94 -88.92 4.01
C VAL A 473 9.19 -90.34 4.52
N SER A 474 8.43 -91.29 3.97
CA SER A 474 8.48 -92.72 4.32
C SER A 474 8.67 -93.65 3.10
N GLY A 475 8.86 -93.09 1.90
CA GLY A 475 9.06 -93.84 0.65
C GLY A 475 9.81 -93.04 -0.43
N MET A 476 10.07 -93.69 -1.57
CA MET A 476 10.93 -93.16 -2.64
C MET A 476 10.17 -92.61 -3.86
N ILE A 477 8.83 -92.59 -3.80
CA ILE A 477 7.97 -92.17 -4.92
C ILE A 477 7.51 -90.73 -4.68
N SER A 478 8.06 -89.78 -5.45
CA SER A 478 7.84 -88.33 -5.28
C SER A 478 6.36 -87.93 -5.26
N LYS A 479 5.53 -88.46 -6.17
CA LYS A 479 4.08 -88.16 -6.22
C LYS A 479 3.33 -88.55 -4.94
N ASN A 480 3.76 -89.60 -4.24
CA ASN A 480 3.12 -90.03 -3.00
C ASN A 480 3.49 -89.07 -1.85
N ILE A 481 4.76 -88.66 -1.79
CA ILE A 481 5.26 -87.66 -0.83
C ILE A 481 4.48 -86.35 -0.99
N VAL A 482 4.33 -85.87 -2.23
CA VAL A 482 3.59 -84.64 -2.54
C VAL A 482 2.10 -84.77 -2.17
N LYS A 483 1.47 -85.91 -2.47
CA LYS A 483 0.06 -86.17 -2.12
C LYS A 483 -0.17 -86.16 -0.60
N GLU A 484 0.71 -86.81 0.16
CA GLU A 484 0.64 -86.84 1.63
C GLU A 484 0.86 -85.44 2.22
N LEU A 485 1.87 -84.72 1.74
CA LEU A 485 2.14 -83.35 2.16
C LEU A 485 0.96 -82.42 1.85
N ASN A 486 0.36 -82.50 0.66
CA ASN A 486 -0.82 -81.72 0.30
C ASN A 486 -1.99 -81.95 1.28
N ASN A 487 -2.23 -83.22 1.65
CA ASN A 487 -3.31 -83.55 2.57
C ASN A 487 -3.06 -83.01 3.98
N GLU A 488 -1.82 -83.06 4.48
CA GLU A 488 -1.48 -82.47 5.77
C GLU A 488 -1.56 -80.94 5.76
N LEU A 489 -1.07 -80.30 4.71
CA LEU A 489 -1.18 -78.83 4.55
C LEU A 489 -2.64 -78.40 4.47
N PHE A 490 -3.48 -79.11 3.73
CA PHE A 490 -4.91 -78.79 3.60
C PHE A 490 -5.66 -78.82 4.95
N LYS A 491 -5.37 -79.81 5.84
CA LYS A 491 -6.10 -80.02 7.10
C LYS A 491 -6.19 -78.77 8.00
N LYS A 492 -5.20 -77.89 7.94
CA LYS A 492 -5.12 -76.69 8.80
C LYS A 492 -4.96 -75.37 8.04
N ASN A 493 -5.17 -75.35 6.73
CA ASN A 493 -5.01 -74.16 5.89
C ASN A 493 -6.28 -73.29 5.78
N ARG A 494 -6.68 -72.66 6.88
CA ARG A 494 -7.87 -71.76 6.88
C ARG A 494 -7.67 -70.47 6.09
N ASN A 495 -6.41 -70.06 5.91
CA ASN A 495 -6.03 -68.80 5.28
C ASN A 495 -5.78 -68.93 3.76
N GLN A 496 -6.01 -70.11 3.18
CA GLN A 496 -5.86 -70.40 1.74
C GLN A 496 -4.46 -70.08 1.17
N TYR A 497 -3.42 -70.16 2.00
CA TYR A 497 -2.03 -70.13 1.52
C TYR A 497 -1.77 -71.36 0.65
N PHE A 498 -1.10 -71.19 -0.47
CA PHE A 498 -0.73 -72.32 -1.32
C PHE A 498 0.77 -72.36 -1.51
N LEU A 499 1.29 -73.56 -1.72
CA LEU A 499 2.71 -73.82 -1.92
C LEU A 499 2.90 -74.45 -3.29
N THR A 500 3.69 -73.80 -4.14
CA THR A 500 4.24 -74.46 -5.32
C THR A 500 5.45 -75.28 -4.87
N LEU A 501 5.60 -76.51 -5.36
CA LEU A 501 6.64 -77.41 -4.86
C LEU A 501 7.20 -78.30 -5.96
N PHE A 502 8.52 -78.37 -6.05
CA PHE A 502 9.22 -79.44 -6.73
C PHE A 502 9.75 -80.43 -5.70
N VAL A 503 9.49 -81.72 -5.90
CA VAL A 503 10.11 -82.81 -5.11
C VAL A 503 10.75 -83.82 -6.06
N GLY A 504 12.03 -84.10 -5.85
CA GLY A 504 12.79 -85.11 -6.57
C GLY A 504 13.43 -86.11 -5.61
N VAL A 505 13.41 -87.39 -5.95
CA VAL A 505 14.16 -88.46 -5.28
C VAL A 505 15.16 -89.02 -6.27
N LEU A 506 16.44 -88.72 -6.06
CA LEU A 506 17.55 -89.17 -6.89
C LEU A 506 18.18 -90.43 -6.29
N ASP A 507 18.13 -91.54 -7.03
CA ASP A 507 18.92 -92.73 -6.73
C ASP A 507 20.36 -92.52 -7.20
N LEU A 508 21.28 -92.40 -6.25
CA LEU A 508 22.69 -92.12 -6.48
C LEU A 508 23.41 -93.27 -7.19
N SER A 509 22.92 -94.51 -7.10
CA SER A 509 23.55 -95.66 -7.77
C SER A 509 23.17 -95.79 -9.24
N THR A 510 21.95 -95.39 -9.61
CA THR A 510 21.43 -95.57 -10.98
C THR A 510 21.33 -94.26 -11.77
N GLY A 511 21.36 -93.11 -11.09
CA GLY A 511 21.11 -91.81 -11.66
C GLY A 511 19.63 -91.57 -11.99
N LEU A 512 18.71 -92.43 -11.53
CA LEU A 512 17.28 -92.27 -11.77
C LEU A 512 16.71 -91.23 -10.82
N LEU A 513 16.17 -90.15 -11.39
CA LEU A 513 15.44 -89.11 -10.68
C LEU A 513 13.94 -89.36 -10.85
N ASN A 514 13.28 -89.70 -9.74
CA ASN A 514 11.82 -89.72 -9.64
C ASN A 514 11.35 -88.36 -9.14
N TYR A 515 10.64 -87.59 -9.96
CA TYR A 515 10.24 -86.23 -9.61
C TYR A 515 8.75 -85.98 -9.81
N CYS A 516 8.23 -85.03 -9.04
CA CYS A 516 6.88 -84.51 -9.11
C CYS A 516 6.94 -82.99 -9.01
N ASN A 517 6.41 -82.31 -10.02
CA ASN A 517 6.28 -80.85 -10.03
C ASN A 517 4.82 -80.45 -9.74
N ALA A 518 4.59 -79.81 -8.60
CA ALA A 518 3.29 -79.34 -8.14
C ALA A 518 3.15 -77.82 -8.31
N ALA A 519 2.82 -77.40 -9.54
CA ALA A 519 2.68 -76.00 -9.97
C ALA A 519 3.92 -75.12 -9.74
N HIS A 520 5.11 -75.71 -9.58
CA HIS A 520 6.37 -74.99 -9.49
C HIS A 520 6.92 -74.70 -10.88
N THR A 521 7.96 -73.86 -10.94
CA THR A 521 8.70 -73.57 -12.18
C THR A 521 9.23 -74.85 -12.83
N THR A 522 9.42 -74.82 -14.15
CA THR A 522 9.98 -75.95 -14.88
C THR A 522 11.48 -76.09 -14.59
N SER A 523 11.87 -77.17 -13.92
CA SER A 523 13.27 -77.47 -13.63
C SER A 523 14.05 -77.86 -14.89
N LEU A 524 15.35 -77.59 -14.88
CA LEU A 524 16.23 -77.75 -16.05
C LEU A 524 17.29 -78.81 -15.77
N ILE A 525 17.65 -79.60 -16.78
CA ILE A 525 18.85 -80.43 -16.78
C ILE A 525 19.84 -79.82 -17.77
N ILE A 526 20.97 -79.35 -17.27
CA ILE A 526 22.11 -78.94 -18.08
C ILE A 526 22.90 -80.21 -18.41
N LYS A 527 22.85 -80.62 -19.67
CA LYS A 527 23.57 -81.79 -20.16
C LYS A 527 25.05 -81.49 -20.28
N SER A 528 25.88 -82.53 -20.15
CA SER A 528 27.34 -82.42 -20.34
C SER A 528 27.76 -81.84 -21.70
N ASN A 529 26.93 -81.99 -22.74
CA ASN A 529 27.18 -81.38 -24.05
C ASN A 529 26.88 -79.87 -24.12
N GLY A 530 26.14 -79.33 -23.15
CA GLY A 530 25.69 -77.94 -23.07
C GLY A 530 24.23 -77.71 -23.45
N ASP A 531 23.51 -78.75 -23.88
CA ASP A 531 22.07 -78.67 -24.14
C ASP A 531 21.29 -78.59 -22.82
N ILE A 532 20.11 -77.96 -22.87
CA ILE A 532 19.21 -77.87 -21.71
C ILE A 532 17.95 -78.67 -22.01
N ASP A 533 17.71 -79.70 -21.19
CA ASP A 533 16.45 -80.43 -21.17
C ASP A 533 15.52 -79.84 -20.11
N GLU A 534 14.24 -79.68 -20.46
CA GLU A 534 13.21 -79.19 -19.54
C GLU A 534 12.40 -80.36 -18.96
N LEU A 535 12.23 -80.38 -17.64
CA LEU A 535 11.43 -81.40 -16.95
C LEU A 535 9.92 -81.13 -17.08
N THR A 536 9.41 -81.32 -18.29
CA THR A 536 7.99 -81.10 -18.65
C THR A 536 7.10 -82.32 -18.43
N GLY A 537 7.65 -83.42 -17.93
CA GLY A 537 6.96 -84.71 -17.81
C GLY A 537 5.88 -84.76 -16.73
N THR A 538 5.78 -83.75 -15.86
CA THR A 538 4.72 -83.61 -14.85
C THR A 538 4.39 -82.14 -14.63
N HIS A 539 3.11 -81.79 -14.50
CA HIS A 539 2.70 -80.50 -13.97
C HIS A 539 1.40 -80.65 -13.19
N GLY A 540 1.44 -80.36 -11.89
CA GLY A 540 0.32 -80.52 -10.96
C GLY A 540 -0.25 -79.21 -10.43
N LEU A 541 -1.20 -79.31 -9.50
CA LEU A 541 -1.78 -78.17 -8.77
C LEU A 541 -0.90 -77.77 -7.57
N PRO A 542 -0.91 -76.52 -7.11
CA PRO A 542 -0.21 -76.15 -5.88
C PRO A 542 -0.82 -76.87 -4.66
N LEU A 543 -0.01 -77.05 -3.63
CA LEU A 543 -0.40 -77.76 -2.41
C LEU A 543 -1.22 -76.86 -1.47
N GLY A 544 -2.06 -77.48 -0.65
CA GLY A 544 -2.76 -76.84 0.46
C GLY A 544 -4.13 -76.27 0.12
N LEU A 545 -4.51 -76.16 -1.16
CA LEU A 545 -5.81 -75.62 -1.58
C LEU A 545 -6.92 -76.67 -1.68
N TYR A 546 -6.58 -77.90 -2.04
CA TYR A 546 -7.57 -78.94 -2.34
C TYR A 546 -7.18 -80.27 -1.68
N ALA A 547 -8.09 -80.85 -0.90
CA ALA A 547 -7.89 -82.17 -0.32
C ALA A 547 -7.89 -83.28 -1.38
N ASN A 548 -7.18 -84.38 -1.09
CA ASN A 548 -7.27 -85.66 -1.81
C ASN A 548 -7.03 -85.54 -3.33
N ARG A 549 -6.15 -84.64 -3.76
CA ARG A 549 -5.71 -84.56 -5.17
C ARG A 549 -4.61 -85.56 -5.45
N ASP A 550 -4.70 -86.19 -6.63
CA ASP A 550 -3.63 -87.00 -7.16
C ASP A 550 -2.60 -86.12 -7.88
N TYR A 551 -1.35 -86.53 -7.76
CA TYR A 551 -0.20 -85.87 -8.39
C TYR A 551 0.48 -86.84 -9.35
N GLU A 552 0.96 -86.32 -10.46
CA GLU A 552 1.71 -87.10 -11.44
C GLU A 552 3.21 -87.05 -11.11
N GLY A 553 3.88 -88.19 -11.25
CA GLY A 553 5.32 -88.31 -11.09
C GLY A 553 5.93 -88.80 -12.40
N SER A 554 7.13 -88.33 -12.73
CA SER A 554 7.90 -88.77 -13.89
C SER A 554 9.27 -89.25 -13.46
N VAL A 555 9.90 -90.06 -14.31
CA VAL A 555 11.21 -90.63 -14.06
C VAL A 555 12.12 -90.27 -15.23
N ILE A 556 13.28 -89.72 -14.91
CA ILE A 556 14.33 -89.41 -15.88
C ILE A 556 15.67 -89.92 -15.37
N LYS A 557 16.57 -90.30 -16.28
CA LYS A 557 17.92 -90.73 -15.92
C LYS A 557 18.90 -89.57 -16.13
N LEU A 558 19.57 -89.16 -15.07
CA LEU A 558 20.71 -88.25 -15.13
C LEU A 558 21.95 -89.02 -15.63
N SER A 559 22.66 -88.43 -16.58
CA SER A 559 23.95 -88.96 -17.04
C SER A 559 25.10 -88.36 -16.22
N ALA A 560 26.29 -88.94 -16.37
CA ALA A 560 27.48 -88.41 -15.70
C ALA A 560 27.70 -86.94 -16.05
N ASN A 561 27.92 -86.12 -15.01
CA ASN A 561 28.08 -84.66 -15.08
C ASN A 561 26.85 -83.87 -15.52
N ASP A 562 25.66 -84.48 -15.63
CA ASP A 562 24.43 -83.72 -15.79
C ASP A 562 24.17 -82.88 -14.52
N VAL A 563 23.75 -81.64 -14.70
CA VAL A 563 23.38 -80.73 -13.60
C VAL A 563 21.87 -80.54 -13.60
N LEU A 564 21.21 -80.96 -12.53
CA LEU A 564 19.83 -80.59 -12.24
C LEU A 564 19.81 -79.19 -11.63
N PHE A 565 19.14 -78.26 -12.29
CA PHE A 565 18.99 -76.87 -11.87
C PHE A 565 17.51 -76.56 -11.62
N ILE A 566 17.19 -76.19 -10.38
CA ILE A 566 15.84 -75.88 -9.93
C ILE A 566 15.84 -74.47 -9.33
N TYR A 567 14.84 -73.67 -9.63
CA TYR A 567 14.81 -72.26 -9.27
C TYR A 567 13.38 -71.79 -9.01
N THR A 568 13.17 -70.74 -8.22
CA THR A 568 11.83 -70.13 -8.04
C THR A 568 11.57 -69.05 -9.08
N ASP A 569 10.30 -68.69 -9.27
CA ASP A 569 9.88 -67.77 -10.33
C ASP A 569 10.51 -66.37 -10.17
N GLY A 570 10.87 -65.96 -8.95
CA GLY A 570 11.61 -64.72 -8.67
C GLY A 570 12.90 -64.55 -9.47
N VAL A 571 13.54 -65.63 -9.91
CA VAL A 571 14.67 -65.57 -10.87
C VAL A 571 14.21 -65.01 -12.22
N THR A 572 13.12 -65.53 -12.76
CA THR A 572 12.58 -65.15 -14.06
C THR A 572 11.71 -63.89 -14.02
N GLU A 573 11.11 -63.59 -12.87
CA GLU A 573 10.24 -62.44 -12.63
C GLU A 573 11.02 -61.19 -12.18
N THR A 574 12.34 -61.31 -11.92
CA THR A 574 13.20 -60.15 -11.66
C THR A 574 13.02 -59.10 -12.76
N VAL A 575 12.84 -57.84 -12.37
CA VAL A 575 12.48 -56.73 -13.27
C VAL A 575 13.65 -55.74 -13.39
N ASP A 576 13.90 -55.23 -14.59
CA ASP A 576 14.83 -54.12 -14.83
C ASP A 576 14.17 -52.75 -14.61
N THR A 577 14.95 -51.67 -14.75
CA THR A 577 14.48 -50.28 -14.62
C THR A 577 13.40 -49.88 -15.64
N ASP A 578 13.30 -50.60 -16.76
CA ASP A 578 12.33 -50.35 -17.82
C ASP A 578 11.04 -51.19 -17.63
N GLY A 579 10.96 -51.98 -16.56
CA GLY A 579 9.81 -52.84 -16.27
C GLY A 579 9.85 -54.21 -16.98
N GLY A 580 10.95 -54.56 -17.65
CA GLY A 580 11.14 -55.83 -18.34
C GLY A 580 11.52 -56.98 -17.41
N ARG A 581 10.88 -58.14 -17.58
CA ARG A 581 11.22 -59.37 -16.82
C ARG A 581 12.47 -60.05 -17.37
N TYR A 582 13.27 -60.66 -16.50
CA TYR A 582 14.48 -61.41 -16.86
C TYR A 582 14.15 -62.56 -17.82
N GLY A 583 13.16 -63.37 -17.47
CA GLY A 583 12.55 -64.40 -18.30
C GLY A 583 13.41 -65.65 -18.54
N GLU A 584 12.74 -66.75 -18.85
CA GLU A 584 13.38 -68.07 -19.04
C GLU A 584 14.37 -68.11 -20.20
N LYS A 585 14.13 -67.35 -21.28
CA LYS A 585 15.01 -67.35 -22.45
C LYS A 585 16.42 -66.86 -22.11
N ARG A 586 16.53 -65.86 -21.23
CA ARG A 586 17.82 -65.34 -20.78
C ARG A 586 18.49 -66.28 -19.80
N LEU A 587 17.72 -66.85 -18.88
CA LEU A 587 18.19 -67.88 -17.95
C LEU A 587 18.81 -69.07 -18.70
N LYS A 588 18.07 -69.68 -19.63
CA LYS A 588 18.54 -70.82 -20.43
C LYS A 588 19.80 -70.46 -21.22
N LYS A 589 19.83 -69.29 -21.87
CA LYS A 589 21.00 -68.81 -22.61
C LYS A 589 22.23 -68.63 -21.73
N LEU A 590 22.07 -68.13 -20.50
CA LEU A 590 23.17 -68.00 -19.55
C LEU A 590 23.69 -69.37 -19.11
N LEU A 591 22.78 -70.27 -18.71
CA LEU A 591 23.14 -71.61 -18.23
C LEU A 591 23.87 -72.45 -19.29
N MET A 592 23.47 -72.37 -20.57
CA MET A 592 24.19 -73.04 -21.68
C MET A 592 25.65 -72.61 -21.78
N GLY A 593 25.95 -71.34 -21.45
CA GLY A 593 27.31 -70.78 -21.49
C GLY A 593 28.17 -71.14 -20.29
N LEU A 594 27.59 -71.72 -19.24
CA LEU A 594 28.26 -72.03 -17.96
C LEU A 594 28.45 -73.55 -17.74
N LYS A 595 28.34 -74.36 -18.80
CA LYS A 595 28.35 -75.83 -18.68
C LYS A 595 29.63 -76.42 -18.08
N ASP A 596 30.78 -75.77 -18.27
CA ASP A 596 32.09 -76.24 -17.82
C ASP A 596 32.49 -75.64 -16.45
N ASN A 597 31.63 -74.80 -15.87
CA ASN A 597 31.84 -74.14 -14.59
C ASN A 597 31.49 -75.05 -13.40
N SER A 598 32.03 -74.71 -12.23
CA SER A 598 31.61 -75.35 -10.96
C SER A 598 30.18 -74.93 -10.59
N LEU A 599 29.48 -75.69 -9.73
CA LEU A 599 28.12 -75.32 -9.32
C LEU A 599 28.06 -73.97 -8.62
N LEU A 600 29.08 -73.67 -7.80
CA LEU A 600 29.27 -72.37 -7.17
C LEU A 600 29.36 -71.25 -8.20
N GLU A 601 30.14 -71.44 -9.25
CA GLU A 601 30.27 -70.47 -10.33
C GLU A 601 28.97 -70.31 -11.13
N ILE A 602 28.24 -71.39 -11.41
CA ILE A 602 26.95 -71.33 -12.11
C ILE A 602 25.97 -70.42 -11.35
N VAL A 603 25.82 -70.66 -10.04
CA VAL A 603 24.87 -69.90 -9.20
C VAL A 603 25.35 -68.46 -8.99
N ASN A 604 26.63 -68.24 -8.68
CA ASN A 604 27.17 -66.89 -8.51
C ASN A 604 27.07 -66.04 -9.79
N ASN A 605 27.38 -66.62 -10.96
CA ASN A 605 27.26 -65.91 -12.23
C ASN A 605 25.80 -65.52 -12.51
N LEU A 606 24.83 -66.38 -12.18
CA LEU A 606 23.43 -66.04 -12.30
C LEU A 606 23.01 -64.95 -11.32
N GLU A 607 23.41 -65.02 -10.04
CA GLU A 607 23.14 -63.96 -9.06
C GLU A 607 23.70 -62.61 -9.50
N ASP A 608 24.94 -62.57 -9.99
CA ASP A 608 25.56 -61.34 -10.46
C ASP A 608 24.89 -60.83 -11.74
N ASN A 609 24.47 -61.73 -12.63
CA ASN A 609 23.69 -61.35 -13.81
C ASN A 609 22.33 -60.76 -13.45
N LEU A 610 21.64 -61.31 -12.45
CA LEU A 610 20.38 -60.78 -11.91
C LEU A 610 20.59 -59.41 -11.23
N LYS A 611 21.67 -59.23 -10.46
CA LYS A 611 22.02 -57.92 -9.86
C LYS A 611 22.25 -56.86 -10.93
N ILE A 612 23.02 -57.19 -11.98
CA ILE A 612 23.29 -56.29 -13.10
C ILE A 612 21.98 -55.96 -13.84
N PHE A 613 21.13 -56.97 -14.09
CA PHE A 613 19.88 -56.79 -14.80
C PHE A 613 18.88 -55.90 -14.04
N LYS A 614 18.73 -56.12 -12.72
CA LYS A 614 17.84 -55.33 -11.86
C LYS A 614 18.29 -53.86 -11.71
N GLY A 615 19.59 -53.61 -11.70
CA GLY A 615 20.14 -52.26 -11.52
C GLY A 615 19.77 -51.65 -10.16
N ALA A 616 19.16 -50.46 -10.17
CA ALA A 616 18.78 -49.71 -8.97
C ALA A 616 17.40 -50.12 -8.39
N GLU A 617 16.65 -50.98 -9.07
CA GLU A 617 15.32 -51.40 -8.63
C GLU A 617 15.37 -52.27 -7.37
N LYS A 618 14.31 -52.18 -6.57
CA LYS A 618 14.15 -53.07 -5.41
C LYS A 618 13.75 -54.46 -5.88
N GLN A 619 14.25 -55.47 -5.16
CA GLN A 619 13.81 -56.84 -5.37
C GLN A 619 12.33 -56.95 -4.97
N ILE A 620 11.49 -57.42 -5.89
CA ILE A 620 10.04 -57.50 -5.71
C ILE A 620 9.65 -58.84 -5.08
N ASP A 621 10.33 -59.92 -5.47
CA ASP A 621 10.07 -61.27 -4.97
C ASP A 621 11.30 -62.00 -4.47
N ASP A 622 11.07 -63.01 -3.65
CA ASP A 622 12.11 -63.91 -3.19
C ASP A 622 12.65 -64.72 -4.38
N TYR A 623 13.93 -65.06 -4.37
CA TYR A 623 14.45 -66.02 -5.34
C TYR A 623 15.31 -67.07 -4.66
N SER A 624 15.13 -68.31 -5.09
CA SER A 624 15.90 -69.46 -4.64
C SER A 624 16.38 -70.29 -5.81
N MET A 625 17.55 -70.90 -5.66
CA MET A 625 18.20 -71.73 -6.66
C MET A 625 18.83 -72.94 -5.98
N VAL A 626 18.70 -74.11 -6.60
CA VAL A 626 19.35 -75.35 -6.20
C VAL A 626 19.94 -75.99 -7.45
N ALA A 627 21.26 -76.20 -7.44
CA ALA A 627 22.01 -76.86 -8.50
C ALA A 627 22.62 -78.14 -7.94
N ILE A 628 22.47 -79.26 -8.67
CA ILE A 628 22.94 -80.57 -8.24
C ILE A 628 23.64 -81.26 -9.41
N LYS A 629 24.90 -81.63 -9.23
CA LYS A 629 25.69 -82.34 -10.22
C LYS A 629 25.80 -83.81 -9.85
N TYR A 630 25.40 -84.67 -10.78
CA TYR A 630 25.50 -86.12 -10.61
C TYR A 630 26.83 -86.64 -11.17
N MET A 631 27.65 -87.26 -10.33
CA MET A 631 28.96 -87.81 -10.70
C MET A 631 29.00 -89.31 -10.37
N PRO A 632 28.54 -90.19 -11.27
CA PRO A 632 28.54 -91.62 -11.01
C PRO A 632 29.96 -92.15 -10.82
N LYS A 633 30.11 -93.12 -9.90
CA LYS A 633 31.34 -93.88 -9.67
C LYS A 633 31.72 -94.80 -10.82
#